data_AF-A0A821PN52-F1
#
_entry.id   AF-A0A821PN52-F1
#
_cell.length_a   1.000
_cell.length_b   1.000
_cell.length_c   1.000
_cell.angle_alpha   90.00
_cell.angle_beta   90.00
_cell.angle_gamma   90.00
#
_symmetry.space_group_name_H-M   'P 1'
#
loop_
_entity.id
_entity.type
_entity.pdbx_description
1 polymer ?
#
loop_
_entity_poly.entity_id
_entity_poly.type
_entity_poly.pdbx_seq_one_letter_code
_entity_poly.pdbx_strand_id
1 'polypeptide(L)'
;MAKIIRDINLDLTVQKHVKPEVVYVPVDVRDSDVVIDIDPESGNLSPSKAKPVNIGEVVEKARDAFNRGITKPLEWRKKQLKSLLRMYEENYNVMIEVLQKDLRRSKTEAVLLEVEYLINDLKNTIHYLEEWAKPDRVSYSNYRYKEN
;
A
#
# COMPACT_ATOMS: atom_id res chain seq x y z
N MET A 1 -33.04 -4.53 -10.91
CA MET A 1 -31.84 -5.36 -11.19
C MET A 1 -31.18 -5.03 -12.52
N ALA A 2 -31.90 -4.88 -13.64
CA ALA A 2 -31.32 -4.60 -14.97
C ALA A 2 -30.85 -3.15 -15.25
N LYS A 3 -30.77 -2.27 -14.23
CA LYS A 3 -30.40 -0.85 -14.40
C LYS A 3 -29.00 -0.50 -13.88
N ILE A 4 -28.34 -1.39 -13.12
CA ILE A 4 -27.01 -1.16 -12.54
C ILE A 4 -25.88 -1.64 -13.48
N ILE A 5 -26.19 -2.46 -14.49
CA ILE A 5 -25.19 -3.05 -15.40
C ILE A 5 -24.91 -2.14 -16.62
N ARG A 6 -25.70 -1.08 -16.87
CA ARG A 6 -25.49 -0.18 -18.02
C ARG A 6 -24.38 0.85 -17.84
N ASP A 7 -23.92 1.09 -16.62
CA ASP A 7 -22.93 2.16 -16.36
C ASP A 7 -21.48 1.66 -16.43
N ILE A 8 -21.26 0.41 -16.87
CA ILE A 8 -19.93 -0.24 -16.93
C ILE A 8 -19.25 -0.08 -18.30
N ASN A 9 -19.89 0.55 -19.30
CA ASN A 9 -19.29 0.65 -20.64
C ASN A 9 -19.19 2.07 -21.20
N LEU A 10 -17.93 2.40 -21.51
CA LEU A 10 -17.43 3.39 -22.47
C LEU A 10 -17.48 4.86 -22.06
N ASP A 11 -16.42 5.28 -21.36
CA ASP A 11 -15.65 6.41 -21.87
C ASP A 11 -14.20 5.97 -22.14
N LEU A 12 -14.00 5.34 -23.30
CA LEU A 12 -12.70 5.01 -23.90
C LEU A 12 -12.12 6.21 -24.66
N THR A 13 -12.48 7.45 -24.29
CA THR A 13 -11.86 8.62 -24.92
C THR A 13 -10.37 8.62 -24.56
N VAL A 14 -9.58 8.30 -25.56
CA VAL A 14 -8.11 8.34 -25.60
C VAL A 14 -7.66 9.69 -25.03
N GLN A 15 -7.37 9.69 -23.73
CA GLN A 15 -6.60 10.73 -23.07
C GLN A 15 -5.27 10.77 -23.83
N LYS A 16 -5.09 11.85 -24.59
CA LYS A 16 -3.87 12.14 -25.35
C LYS A 16 -2.67 11.81 -24.47
N HIS A 17 -1.75 11.02 -25.03
CA HIS A 17 -0.47 10.67 -24.44
C HIS A 17 0.35 11.95 -24.17
N VAL A 18 0.05 12.63 -23.07
CA VAL A 18 0.99 13.49 -22.39
C VAL A 18 1.77 12.53 -21.50
N LYS A 19 3.01 12.21 -21.86
CA LYS A 19 3.91 11.55 -20.93
C LYS A 19 4.02 12.48 -19.72
N PRO A 20 3.48 12.14 -18.54
CA PRO A 20 3.79 12.94 -17.37
C PRO A 20 5.31 12.82 -17.17
N GLU A 21 5.99 13.95 -17.15
CA GLU A 21 7.36 14.04 -16.67
C GLU A 21 7.32 13.49 -15.24
N VAL A 22 7.83 12.27 -15.08
CA VAL A 22 7.79 11.51 -13.84
C VAL A 22 8.65 12.26 -12.82
N VAL A 23 8.04 13.14 -12.05
CA VAL A 23 8.67 13.67 -10.84
C VAL A 23 8.62 12.54 -9.83
N TYR A 24 9.75 11.85 -9.70
CA TYR A 24 9.98 10.90 -8.61
C TYR A 24 9.84 11.70 -7.30
N VAL A 25 8.68 11.59 -6.63
CA VAL A 25 8.54 12.11 -5.27
C VAL A 25 8.99 10.95 -4.38
N PRO A 26 10.20 10.98 -3.81
CA PRO A 26 10.67 9.91 -2.97
C PRO A 26 9.71 9.79 -1.78
N VAL A 27 9.03 8.64 -1.66
CA VAL A 27 8.50 8.21 -0.37
C VAL A 27 9.74 8.09 0.51
N ASP A 28 9.83 8.92 1.55
CA ASP A 28 10.94 8.92 2.50
C ASP A 28 11.00 7.57 3.25
N VAL A 29 11.57 6.59 2.57
CA VAL A 29 12.23 5.42 3.12
C VAL A 29 13.72 5.72 2.95
N ARG A 30 14.24 6.68 3.74
CA ARG A 30 15.68 6.87 3.89
C ARG A 30 16.31 5.57 4.41
N ASP A 31 16.72 4.73 3.48
CA ASP A 31 17.95 3.90 3.51
C ASP A 31 18.14 3.03 2.24
N SER A 32 17.49 3.36 1.10
CA SER A 32 17.80 2.71 -0.17
C SER A 32 17.83 3.67 -1.35
N ASP A 33 18.51 4.80 -1.20
CA ASP A 33 18.92 5.59 -2.35
C ASP A 33 20.05 4.83 -3.07
N VAL A 34 19.76 4.31 -4.26
CA VAL A 34 20.80 3.96 -5.23
C VAL A 34 21.41 5.29 -5.69
N VAL A 35 22.52 5.69 -5.07
CA VAL A 35 23.30 6.85 -5.52
C VAL A 35 24.01 6.45 -6.81
N ILE A 36 23.60 7.02 -7.95
CA ILE A 36 24.34 6.93 -9.20
C ILE A 36 25.36 8.07 -9.19
N ASP A 37 26.57 7.79 -8.70
CA ASP A 37 27.69 8.71 -8.85
C ASP A 37 28.14 8.71 -10.33
N ILE A 38 27.98 9.84 -11.02
CA ILE A 38 28.56 10.06 -12.34
C ILE A 38 29.93 10.70 -12.12
N ASP A 39 30.99 9.90 -12.20
CA ASP A 39 32.36 10.40 -12.24
C ASP A 39 32.71 10.78 -13.70
N PRO A 40 33.01 12.06 -14.02
CA PRO A 40 33.09 12.52 -15.40
C PRO A 40 34.31 12.00 -16.19
N GLU A 41 35.25 11.31 -15.55
CA GLU A 41 36.52 10.90 -16.19
C GLU A 41 36.73 9.40 -16.38
N SER A 42 35.81 8.53 -15.97
CA SER A 42 35.96 7.09 -16.25
C SER A 42 34.64 6.44 -16.64
N GLY A 43 34.50 6.13 -17.94
CA GLY A 43 33.33 5.47 -18.54
C GLY A 43 33.14 4.00 -18.14
N ASN A 44 33.37 3.65 -16.88
CA ASN A 44 33.15 2.30 -16.33
C ASN A 44 32.00 2.31 -15.32
N LEU A 45 30.92 1.62 -15.67
CA LEU A 45 29.76 1.34 -14.80
C LEU A 45 30.14 0.30 -13.74
N SER A 46 30.73 0.73 -12.62
CA SER A 46 30.87 -0.13 -11.46
C SER A 46 29.66 0.09 -10.53
N PRO A 47 28.78 -0.90 -10.30
CA PRO A 47 27.73 -0.77 -9.30
C PRO A 47 28.39 -0.66 -7.93
N SER A 48 28.35 0.53 -7.32
CA SER A 48 28.76 0.70 -5.93
C SER A 48 27.81 -0.15 -5.07
N LYS A 49 28.37 -1.07 -4.29
CA LYS A 49 27.60 -2.00 -3.46
C LYS A 49 26.82 -1.21 -2.42
N ALA A 50 25.48 -1.21 -2.54
CA ALA A 50 24.60 -0.71 -1.49
C ALA A 50 24.98 -1.37 -0.15
N LYS A 51 25.06 -0.55 0.91
CA LYS A 51 25.35 -1.04 2.27
C LYS A 51 24.30 -2.12 2.62
N PRO A 52 24.70 -3.31 3.10
CA PRO A 52 23.74 -4.37 3.38
C PRO A 52 22.79 -3.91 4.49
N VAL A 53 21.48 -4.02 4.22
CA VAL A 53 20.43 -3.76 5.21
C VAL A 53 20.64 -4.69 6.41
N ASN A 54 20.80 -4.12 7.61
CA ASN A 54 20.84 -4.91 8.82
C ASN A 54 19.40 -5.29 9.22
N ILE A 55 19.02 -6.53 8.92
CA ILE A 55 17.67 -7.06 9.19
C ILE A 55 17.33 -6.95 10.69
N GLY A 56 18.30 -7.15 11.58
CA GLY A 56 18.11 -7.04 13.02
C GLY A 56 17.68 -5.64 13.43
N GLU A 57 18.33 -4.60 12.90
CA GLU A 57 18.00 -3.20 13.20
C GLU A 57 16.59 -2.82 12.71
N VAL A 58 16.19 -3.30 11.52
CA VAL A 58 14.85 -3.05 10.97
C VAL A 58 13.77 -3.67 11.86
N VAL A 59 13.98 -4.91 12.30
CA VAL A 59 13.04 -5.61 13.18
C VAL A 59 12.92 -4.92 14.54
N GLU A 60 14.04 -4.53 15.14
CA GLU A 60 14.03 -3.83 16.42
C GLU A 60 13.32 -2.48 16.33
N LYS A 61 13.53 -1.71 15.25
CA LYS A 61 12.81 -0.45 15.02
C LYS A 61 11.29 -0.64 14.95
N ALA A 62 10.81 -1.70 14.30
CA ALA A 62 9.38 -2.02 14.23
C ALA A 62 8.82 -2.43 15.60
N ARG A 63 9.56 -3.26 16.36
CA ARG A 63 9.19 -3.66 17.73
C ARG A 63 9.11 -2.46 18.66
N ASP A 64 10.08 -1.55 18.60
CA ASP A 64 10.10 -0.33 19.41
C ASP A 64 8.89 0.57 19.12
N ALA A 65 8.52 0.73 17.86
CA ALA A 65 7.34 1.51 17.49
C ALA A 65 6.05 0.91 18.07
N PHE A 66 5.92 -0.43 18.02
CA PHE A 66 4.79 -1.14 18.59
C PHE A 66 4.77 -1.04 20.13
N ASN A 67 5.89 -1.34 20.79
CA ASN A 67 6.02 -1.36 22.25
C ASN A 67 5.77 0.02 22.87
N ARG A 68 6.17 1.10 22.19
CA ARG A 68 5.86 2.49 22.60
C ARG A 68 4.40 2.88 22.36
N GLY A 69 3.59 2.01 21.76
CA GLY A 69 2.18 2.27 21.50
C GLY A 69 1.92 3.25 20.36
N ILE A 70 2.92 3.57 19.52
CA ILE A 70 2.77 4.51 18.40
C ILE A 70 1.68 4.06 17.43
N THR A 71 1.51 2.74 17.28
CA THR A 71 0.54 2.13 16.36
C THR A 71 -0.86 1.98 16.94
N LYS A 72 -1.06 2.25 18.24
CA LYS A 72 -2.33 2.03 18.96
C LYS A 72 -3.42 3.06 18.59
N PRO A 73 -3.14 4.38 18.50
CA PRO A 73 -4.15 5.37 18.17
C PRO A 73 -4.81 5.12 16.81
N LEU A 74 -6.13 5.29 16.74
CA LEU A 74 -6.90 5.13 15.50
C LEU A 74 -6.46 6.10 14.41
N GLU A 75 -6.17 7.35 14.78
CA GLU A 75 -5.68 8.37 13.85
C GLU A 75 -4.37 7.98 13.16
N TRP A 76 -3.45 7.34 13.91
CA TRP A 76 -2.21 6.85 13.33
C TRP A 76 -2.49 5.76 12.29
N ARG A 77 -3.35 4.79 12.62
CA ARG A 77 -3.75 3.71 11.70
C ARG A 77 -4.43 4.25 10.45
N LYS A 78 -5.39 5.18 10.60
CA LYS A 78 -6.05 5.85 9.47
C LYS A 78 -5.06 6.59 8.59
N LYS A 79 -4.08 7.29 9.17
CA LYS A 79 -3.04 7.99 8.40
C LYS A 79 -2.19 7.03 7.57
N GLN A 80 -1.82 5.87 8.11
CA GLN A 80 -1.08 4.85 7.36
C GLN A 80 -1.91 4.28 6.21
N LEU A 81 -3.18 3.91 6.47
CA LEU A 81 -4.08 3.39 5.44
C LEU A 81 -4.33 4.39 4.31
N LYS A 82 -4.52 5.67 4.63
CA LYS A 82 -4.65 6.74 3.61
C LYS A 82 -3.35 6.92 2.81
N SER A 83 -2.19 6.76 3.44
CA SER A 83 -0.92 6.83 2.73
C SER A 83 -0.72 5.64 1.79
N LEU A 84 -1.15 4.46 2.22
CA LEU A 84 -1.15 3.26 1.39
C LEU A 84 -2.12 3.39 0.21
N LEU A 85 -3.34 3.88 0.45
CA LEU A 85 -4.32 4.17 -0.60
C LEU A 85 -3.74 5.14 -1.63
N ARG A 86 -3.13 6.24 -1.16
CA ARG A 86 -2.48 7.22 -2.04
C ARG A 86 -1.39 6.59 -2.90
N MET A 87 -0.55 5.72 -2.31
CA MET A 87 0.48 5.00 -3.06
C MET A 87 -0.13 4.10 -4.15
N TYR A 88 -1.24 3.40 -3.90
CA TYR A 88 -1.93 2.65 -4.95
C TYR A 88 -2.50 3.55 -6.06
N GLU A 89 -3.16 4.65 -5.70
CA GLU A 89 -3.77 5.57 -6.65
C GLU A 89 -2.72 6.29 -7.52
N GLU A 90 -1.61 6.75 -6.92
CA GLU A 90 -0.51 7.42 -7.62
C GLU A 90 0.26 6.47 -8.56
N ASN A 91 0.35 5.18 -8.22
CA ASN A 91 1.14 4.19 -8.97
C ASN A 91 0.28 3.20 -9.77
N TYR A 92 -1.00 3.49 -9.97
CA TYR A 92 -2.00 2.57 -10.55
C TYR A 92 -1.52 1.90 -11.85
N ASN A 93 -1.10 2.70 -12.84
CA ASN A 93 -0.65 2.18 -14.13
C ASN A 93 0.69 1.44 -14.03
N VAL A 94 1.61 1.94 -13.20
CA VAL A 94 2.93 1.34 -12.98
C VAL A 94 2.80 -0.06 -12.38
N MET A 95 1.90 -0.25 -11.42
CA MET A 95 1.63 -1.56 -10.84
C MET A 95 1.12 -2.57 -11.88
N ILE A 96 0.20 -2.14 -12.75
CA ILE A 96 -0.33 -2.99 -13.83
C ILE A 96 0.78 -3.39 -14.80
N GLU A 97 1.63 -2.45 -15.19
CA GLU A 97 2.75 -2.69 -16.11
C GLU A 97 3.75 -3.69 -15.52
N VAL A 98 4.10 -3.55 -14.24
CA VAL A 98 5.02 -4.45 -13.55
C VAL A 98 4.41 -5.84 -13.40
N LEU A 99 3.13 -5.95 -13.03
CA LEU A 99 2.44 -7.26 -12.94
C LEU A 99 2.44 -8.00 -14.29
N GLN A 100 2.28 -7.28 -15.40
CA GLN A 100 2.39 -7.88 -16.72
C GLN A 100 3.84 -8.25 -17.06
N LYS A 101 4.81 -7.43 -16.70
CA LYS A 101 6.23 -7.70 -16.98
C LYS A 101 6.75 -8.92 -16.23
N ASP A 102 6.46 -9.00 -14.94
CA ASP A 102 7.04 -10.00 -14.04
C ASP A 102 6.24 -11.30 -14.06
N LEU A 103 4.91 -11.20 -14.08
CA LEU A 103 4.01 -12.35 -13.94
C LEU A 103 3.22 -12.66 -15.22
N ARG A 104 3.37 -11.88 -16.29
CA ARG A 104 2.61 -12.02 -17.55
C ARG A 104 1.08 -12.04 -17.34
N ARG A 105 0.61 -11.31 -16.33
CA ARG A 105 -0.82 -11.17 -16.03
C ARG A 105 -1.52 -10.19 -16.97
N SER A 106 -2.66 -10.62 -17.50
CA SER A 106 -3.50 -9.73 -18.31
C SER A 106 -3.89 -8.46 -17.53
N LYS A 107 -4.04 -7.33 -18.24
CA LYS A 107 -4.44 -6.05 -17.63
C LYS A 107 -5.70 -6.18 -16.78
N THR A 108 -6.70 -6.89 -17.29
CA THR A 108 -7.98 -7.08 -16.59
C THR A 108 -7.79 -7.82 -15.28
N GLU A 109 -6.99 -8.89 -15.27
CA GLU A 109 -6.70 -9.65 -14.05
C GLU A 109 -5.90 -8.82 -13.03
N ALA A 110 -4.87 -8.11 -13.49
CA ALA A 110 -4.08 -7.22 -12.64
C ALA A 110 -4.95 -6.14 -11.96
N VAL A 111 -5.85 -5.51 -12.72
CA VAL A 111 -6.77 -4.50 -12.20
C VAL A 111 -7.75 -5.11 -11.21
N LEU A 112 -8.46 -6.17 -11.61
CA LEU A 112 -9.59 -6.69 -10.84
C LEU A 112 -9.18 -7.44 -9.57
N LEU A 113 -7.97 -8.02 -9.53
CA LEU A 113 -7.55 -8.88 -8.42
C LEU A 113 -6.48 -8.24 -7.53
N GLU A 114 -5.69 -7.30 -8.05
CA GLU A 114 -4.58 -6.71 -7.28
C GLU A 114 -4.79 -5.21 -7.06
N VAL A 115 -5.05 -4.42 -8.11
CA VAL A 115 -4.98 -2.95 -7.97
C VAL A 115 -6.31 -2.35 -7.49
N GLU A 116 -7.37 -2.48 -8.28
CA GLU A 116 -8.69 -1.88 -7.96
C GLU A 116 -9.33 -2.58 -6.76
N TYR A 117 -9.10 -3.89 -6.62
CA TYR A 117 -9.54 -4.65 -5.46
C TYR A 117 -8.98 -4.06 -4.16
N LEU A 118 -7.66 -3.86 -4.09
CA LEU A 118 -7.01 -3.34 -2.88
C LEU A 118 -7.37 -1.88 -2.62
N ILE A 119 -7.53 -1.05 -3.66
CA ILE A 119 -8.03 0.32 -3.50
C ILE A 119 -9.41 0.33 -2.80
N ASN A 120 -10.33 -0.52 -3.26
CA ASN A 120 -11.66 -0.60 -2.67
C ASN A 120 -11.66 -1.19 -1.26
N ASP A 121 -10.83 -2.22 -1.01
CA ASP A 121 -10.65 -2.79 0.32
C ASP A 121 -10.06 -1.77 1.32
N LEU A 122 -9.11 -0.95 0.88
CA LEU A 122 -8.55 0.13 1.68
C LEU A 122 -9.60 1.21 2.00
N LYS A 123 -10.40 1.61 1.01
CA LYS A 123 -11.50 2.57 1.21
C LYS A 123 -12.51 2.03 2.22
N ASN A 124 -12.89 0.77 2.09
CA ASN A 124 -13.80 0.08 3.01
C ASN A 124 -13.21 0.01 4.43
N THR A 125 -11.95 -0.42 4.55
CA THR A 125 -11.23 -0.50 5.83
C THR A 125 -11.15 0.85 6.51
N ILE A 126 -10.81 1.92 5.78
CA ILE A 126 -10.74 3.29 6.34
C ILE A 126 -12.12 3.73 6.85
N HIS A 127 -13.19 3.39 6.12
CA HIS A 127 -14.56 3.76 6.49
C HIS A 127 -15.01 3.10 7.79
N TYR A 128 -14.78 1.79 7.95
CA TYR A 128 -15.26 1.02 9.10
C TYR A 128 -14.26 0.88 10.27
N LEU A 129 -13.04 1.39 10.14
CA LEU A 129 -11.97 1.17 11.13
C LEU A 129 -12.37 1.53 12.57
N GLU A 130 -13.10 2.63 12.76
CA GLU A 130 -13.50 3.07 14.11
C GLU A 130 -14.53 2.14 14.73
N GLU A 131 -15.48 1.66 13.92
CA GLU A 131 -16.50 0.71 14.36
C GLU A 131 -15.83 -0.60 14.77
N TRP A 132 -14.96 -1.15 13.92
CA TRP A 132 -14.28 -2.42 14.18
C TRP A 132 -13.32 -2.36 15.37
N ALA A 133 -12.75 -1.20 15.66
CA ALA A 133 -11.81 -1.04 16.77
C ALA A 133 -12.50 -0.70 18.10
N LYS A 134 -13.82 -0.50 18.11
CA LYS A 134 -14.57 -0.16 19.31
C LYS A 134 -14.56 -1.35 20.29
N PRO A 135 -14.27 -1.14 21.59
CA PRO A 135 -14.36 -2.21 22.58
C PRO A 135 -15.80 -2.69 22.75
N ASP A 136 -16.00 -3.99 22.66
CA ASP A 136 -17.28 -4.63 22.97
C ASP A 136 -17.42 -4.88 24.47
N ARG A 137 -18.60 -4.56 25.02
CA ARG A 137 -18.94 -4.88 26.41
C ARG A 137 -19.51 -6.30 26.48
N VAL A 138 -18.87 -7.16 27.25
CA VAL A 138 -19.41 -8.49 27.56
C VAL A 138 -20.40 -8.43 28.73
N SER A 139 -21.53 -9.13 28.61
CA SER A 139 -22.47 -9.32 29.73
C SER A 139 -22.04 -10.52 30.58
N TYR A 140 -21.94 -10.33 31.90
CA TYR A 140 -21.55 -11.38 32.86
C TYR A 140 -22.68 -12.37 33.20
N SER A 141 -23.89 -12.21 32.64
CA SER A 141 -25.06 -13.02 33.02
C SER A 141 -24.97 -14.52 32.67
N ASN A 142 -24.00 -14.93 31.85
CA ASN A 142 -23.87 -16.30 31.35
C ASN A 142 -22.80 -17.16 32.07
N TYR A 143 -22.13 -16.64 33.10
CA TYR A 143 -21.12 -17.38 33.89
C TYR A 143 -21.65 -17.92 35.23
N ARG A 144 -22.97 -18.12 35.37
CA ARG A 144 -23.51 -18.84 36.53
C ARG A 144 -23.26 -20.34 36.33
N TYR A 145 -22.16 -20.82 36.88
CA TYR A 145 -21.82 -22.24 36.96
C TYR A 145 -23.05 -23.04 37.44
N LYS A 146 -23.37 -24.12 36.71
CA LYS A 146 -24.24 -25.17 37.24
C LYS A 146 -23.47 -25.83 38.38
N GLU A 147 -23.74 -25.40 39.61
CA GLU A 147 -23.37 -26.17 40.79
C GLU A 147 -24.15 -27.50 40.75
N ASN A 148 -23.42 -28.61 40.73
CA ASN A 148 -23.92 -29.96 41.00
C ASN A 148 -23.71 -30.27 42.47
#